data_AF-A0A8B6GCH9-F1
#
_entry.id   AF-A0A8B6GCH9-F1
#
_cell.length_a   1.000
_cell.length_b   1.000
_cell.length_c   1.000
_cell.angle_alpha   90.00
_cell.angle_beta   90.00
_cell.angle_gamma   90.00
#
_symmetry.space_group_name_H-M   'P 1'
#
loop_
_entity.id
_entity.type
_entity.pdbx_description
1 polymer ?
#
loop_
_entity_poly.entity_id
_entity_poly.type
_entity_poly.pdbx_seq_one_letter_code
_entity_poly.pdbx_strand_id
1 'polypeptide(L)'
;MAFVQSVQKAQVLVRCQLCVSETKIKWKCVQCSLLLCSKCKEIHLKATNPSDHKIVDIKDVRPQDESKAILSFSEINCPDHTDNLCVLYCKSCDTPICIKCVTKTHKGHNLVDEDEYNDELNGKIKTMKLNESEQQQKPTIKVIRKYTTDFRQIYAMVSCSFDSLWISDLLQNVIKNVKLKNDNIQIITEFNISVYDMTTTNNNLLVSVSDESRLKILKKGSRQISQSNYNVQPLCTWGVHVTRDQKIIIGAKTPRSGYRTGSQLVIAMDEKGNNLQKFEHDNNNKLLFTLPFRITSTSNGNIWMVDMLNEDGRGRVVVLGQAGNIIHIYNGHPEVKDHLILQVY
;
A
#
# COMPACT_ATOMS: atom_id res chain seq x y z
N MET A 1 18.26 -39.69 18.41
CA MET A 1 18.16 -38.73 19.54
C MET A 1 17.72 -37.39 18.97
N ALA A 2 16.93 -36.67 19.76
CA ALA A 2 15.95 -35.65 19.38
C ALA A 2 16.41 -34.51 18.45
N PHE A 3 15.59 -34.23 17.43
CA PHE A 3 15.44 -32.89 16.86
C PHE A 3 14.46 -32.11 17.75
N VAL A 4 14.95 -31.09 18.45
CA VAL A 4 14.10 -30.12 19.14
C VAL A 4 13.89 -28.95 18.17
N GLN A 5 12.74 -28.91 17.50
CA GLN A 5 12.27 -27.71 16.81
C GLN A 5 11.63 -26.79 17.86
N SER A 6 12.26 -25.65 18.11
CA SER A 6 11.66 -24.53 18.83
C SER A 6 10.55 -23.92 17.96
N VAL A 7 9.30 -24.15 18.35
CA VAL A 7 8.16 -23.43 17.80
C VAL A 7 8.23 -21.99 18.31
N GLN A 8 8.74 -21.07 17.49
CA GLN A 8 8.66 -19.64 17.77
C GLN A 8 7.18 -19.24 17.61
N LYS A 9 6.49 -19.06 18.74
CA LYS A 9 5.10 -18.57 18.80
C LYS A 9 4.97 -17.31 17.96
N ALA A 10 4.09 -17.34 16.96
CA ALA A 10 3.68 -16.15 16.22
C ALA A 10 3.03 -15.16 17.21
N GLN A 11 3.73 -14.09 17.56
CA GLN A 11 3.13 -12.97 18.28
C GLN A 11 2.23 -12.22 17.30
N VAL A 12 0.91 -12.38 17.48
CA VAL A 12 -0.08 -11.50 16.84
C VAL A 12 0.29 -10.07 17.21
N LEU A 13 0.60 -9.26 16.19
CA LEU A 13 1.07 -7.90 16.38
C LEU A 13 -0.13 -7.02 16.73
N VAL A 14 -0.46 -6.96 18.02
CA VAL A 14 -1.58 -6.18 18.56
C VAL A 14 -1.31 -4.69 18.40
N ARG A 15 -2.20 -3.96 17.72
CA ARG A 15 -2.05 -2.53 17.38
C ARG A 15 -2.97 -1.63 18.20
N CYS A 16 -2.67 -0.34 18.20
CA CYS A 16 -3.48 0.67 18.89
C CYS A 16 -4.79 0.85 18.13
N GLN A 17 -5.90 0.82 18.85
CA GLN A 17 -7.22 0.93 18.23
C GLN A 17 -7.70 2.38 18.06
N LEU A 18 -6.96 3.35 18.63
CA LEU A 18 -7.26 4.78 18.49
C LEU A 18 -6.27 5.54 17.60
N CYS A 19 -5.20 4.90 17.11
CA CYS A 19 -4.27 5.54 16.19
C CYS A 19 -3.51 4.54 15.31
N VAL A 20 -3.03 5.03 14.17
CA VAL A 20 -2.24 4.25 13.20
C VAL A 20 -0.74 4.21 13.58
N SER A 21 -0.37 4.62 14.81
CA SER A 21 1.04 4.66 15.21
C SER A 21 1.60 3.25 15.49
N GLU A 22 2.84 3.00 15.09
CA GLU A 22 3.58 1.74 15.34
C GLU A 22 4.09 1.60 16.79
N THR A 23 3.58 2.41 17.72
CA THR A 23 4.03 2.35 19.11
C THR A 23 3.47 1.12 19.81
N LYS A 24 4.36 0.38 20.50
CA LYS A 24 3.99 -0.82 21.26
C LYS A 24 2.85 -0.51 22.23
N ILE A 25 1.81 -1.35 22.20
CA ILE A 25 0.70 -1.26 23.14
C ILE A 25 1.20 -1.68 24.52
N LYS A 26 0.89 -0.84 25.50
CA LYS A 26 1.19 -1.09 26.90
C LYS A 26 -0.06 -1.10 27.76
N TRP A 27 -1.17 -0.56 27.27
CA TRP A 27 -2.31 -0.22 28.11
C TRP A 27 -3.61 -0.77 27.51
N LYS A 28 -4.49 -1.27 28.38
CA LYS A 28 -5.88 -1.59 28.05
C LYS A 28 -6.80 -0.75 28.92
N CYS A 29 -7.76 -0.06 28.31
CA CYS A 29 -8.90 0.48 29.06
C CYS A 29 -9.91 -0.64 29.26
N VAL A 30 -10.26 -0.95 30.51
CA VAL A 30 -11.14 -2.08 30.83
C VAL A 30 -12.57 -1.78 30.36
N GLN A 31 -13.06 -0.57 30.64
CA GLN A 31 -14.42 -0.13 30.34
C GLN A 31 -14.66 0.03 28.85
N CYS A 32 -13.67 0.52 28.10
CA CYS A 32 -13.80 0.65 26.64
C CYS A 32 -13.31 -0.57 25.86
N SER A 33 -12.68 -1.54 26.54
CA SER A 33 -11.96 -2.66 25.91
C SER A 33 -10.96 -2.23 24.81
N LEU A 34 -10.46 -0.99 24.90
CA LEU A 34 -9.53 -0.42 23.93
C LEU A 34 -8.08 -0.72 24.31
N LEU A 35 -7.31 -1.10 23.31
CA LEU A 35 -5.87 -1.29 23.36
C LEU A 35 -5.17 0.01 22.94
N LEU A 36 -4.42 0.59 23.88
CA LEU A 36 -3.91 1.95 23.79
C LEU A 36 -2.37 1.97 23.88
N CYS A 37 -1.76 2.73 22.97
CA CYS A 37 -0.38 3.18 23.17
C CYS A 37 -0.32 4.28 24.24
N SER A 38 0.87 4.59 24.77
CA SER A 38 1.02 5.60 25.83
C SER A 38 0.41 6.96 25.46
N LYS A 39 0.53 7.38 24.20
CA LYS A 39 -0.02 8.65 23.73
C LYS A 39 -1.55 8.62 23.68
N CYS A 40 -2.14 7.52 23.20
CA CYS A 40 -3.59 7.35 23.17
C CYS A 40 -4.19 7.14 24.56
N LYS A 41 -3.44 6.57 25.52
CA LYS A 41 -3.84 6.53 26.93
C LYS A 41 -4.08 7.93 27.48
N GLU A 42 -3.12 8.84 27.30
CA GLU A 42 -3.22 10.21 27.83
C GLU A 42 -4.35 10.99 27.16
N ILE A 43 -4.52 10.84 25.86
CA ILE A 43 -5.63 11.47 25.11
C ILE A 43 -6.96 10.90 25.58
N HIS A 44 -7.06 9.58 25.74
CA HIS A 44 -8.26 8.90 26.21
C HIS A 44 -8.67 9.41 27.60
N LEU A 45 -7.73 9.44 28.55
CA LEU A 45 -7.99 9.96 29.91
C LEU A 45 -8.30 11.46 29.97
N LYS A 46 -7.88 12.25 28.98
CA LYS A 46 -8.24 13.68 28.89
C LYS A 46 -9.61 13.88 28.24
N ALA A 47 -10.04 12.96 27.39
CA ALA A 47 -11.33 12.98 26.71
C ALA A 47 -12.45 12.34 27.53
N THR A 48 -12.11 11.63 28.61
CA THR A 48 -13.04 10.92 29.51
C THR A 48 -12.82 11.36 30.95
N ASN A 49 -13.82 11.24 31.83
CA ASN A 49 -13.61 11.47 33.26
C ASN A 49 -12.64 10.41 33.83
N PRO A 50 -11.53 10.80 34.51
CA PRO A 50 -10.52 9.85 34.99
C PRO A 50 -11.02 8.82 36.01
N SER A 51 -12.14 9.10 36.67
CA SER A 51 -12.77 8.23 37.67
C SER A 51 -13.52 7.04 37.07
N ASP A 52 -13.93 7.14 35.80
CA ASP A 52 -14.91 6.20 35.23
C ASP A 52 -14.20 5.12 34.40
N HIS A 53 -12.95 5.35 34.01
CA HIS A 53 -12.18 4.52 33.09
C HIS A 53 -10.88 4.05 33.75
N LYS A 54 -10.77 2.73 33.99
CA LYS A 54 -9.60 2.08 34.58
C LYS A 54 -8.68 1.57 33.48
N ILE A 55 -7.43 2.04 33.52
CA ILE A 55 -6.39 1.64 32.57
C ILE A 55 -5.37 0.73 33.25
N VAL A 56 -5.20 -0.47 32.69
CA VAL A 56 -4.28 -1.50 33.21
C VAL A 56 -3.14 -1.76 32.21
N ASP A 57 -1.97 -2.17 32.72
CA ASP A 57 -0.87 -2.63 31.85
C ASP A 57 -1.26 -3.99 31.24
N ILE A 58 -0.99 -4.16 29.95
CA ILE A 58 -1.27 -5.41 29.24
C ILE A 58 -0.52 -6.60 29.85
N LYS A 59 0.66 -6.37 30.43
CA LYS A 59 1.46 -7.44 31.06
C LYS A 59 0.87 -7.95 32.37
N ASP A 60 0.07 -7.13 33.04
CA ASP A 60 -0.59 -7.47 34.29
C ASP A 60 -1.94 -8.17 34.06
N VAL A 61 -2.35 -8.34 32.79
CA VAL A 61 -3.42 -9.25 32.39
C VAL A 61 -2.87 -10.67 32.45
N ARG A 62 -3.15 -11.39 33.54
CA ARG A 62 -2.64 -12.74 33.77
C ARG A 62 -3.05 -13.70 32.64
N PRO A 63 -2.13 -14.53 32.11
CA PRO A 63 -2.41 -15.55 31.11
C PRO A 63 -2.99 -16.81 31.77
N GLN A 64 -4.19 -16.72 32.33
CA GLN A 64 -4.99 -17.90 32.71
C GLN A 64 -6.34 -17.98 31.98
N ASP A 65 -6.62 -17.07 31.06
CA ASP A 65 -7.87 -17.05 30.30
C ASP A 65 -7.62 -16.86 28.80
N GLU A 66 -6.71 -17.63 28.20
CA GLU A 66 -6.60 -17.74 26.73
C GLU A 66 -7.85 -18.42 26.09
N SER A 67 -8.90 -18.66 26.88
CA SER A 67 -10.25 -19.05 26.46
C SER A 67 -11.31 -17.96 26.67
N LYS A 68 -10.96 -16.75 27.12
CA LYS A 68 -11.91 -15.63 27.30
C LYS A 68 -11.43 -14.30 26.70
N ALA A 69 -10.87 -14.33 25.50
CA ALA A 69 -10.85 -13.14 24.63
C ALA A 69 -12.19 -13.01 23.88
N ILE A 70 -13.28 -13.24 24.61
CA ILE A 70 -14.63 -13.34 24.12
C ILE A 70 -15.42 -12.36 24.98
N LEU A 71 -16.04 -11.36 24.33
CA LEU A 71 -16.71 -10.26 25.01
C LEU A 71 -17.88 -10.80 25.84
N SER A 72 -17.74 -10.75 27.17
CA SER A 72 -18.86 -11.07 28.06
C SER A 72 -19.86 -9.93 28.03
N PHE A 73 -21.02 -10.16 27.44
CA PHE A 73 -22.07 -9.14 27.38
C PHE A 73 -22.59 -8.81 28.78
N SER A 74 -22.50 -9.79 29.69
CA SER A 74 -22.89 -9.68 31.09
C SER A 74 -22.05 -8.67 31.90
N GLU A 75 -21.00 -8.09 31.31
CA GLU A 75 -20.23 -6.98 31.91
C GLU A 75 -20.63 -5.59 31.35
N ILE A 76 -21.57 -5.54 30.41
CA ILE A 76 -22.00 -4.31 29.71
C ILE A 76 -23.33 -3.83 30.30
N ASN A 77 -23.37 -2.59 30.81
CA ASN A 77 -24.64 -1.96 31.20
C ASN A 77 -25.45 -1.58 29.96
N CYS A 78 -26.76 -1.83 30.02
CA CYS A 78 -27.66 -1.47 28.95
C CYS A 78 -27.82 0.06 28.85
N PRO A 79 -27.65 0.64 27.65
CA PRO A 79 -27.75 2.10 27.47
C PRO A 79 -29.16 2.64 27.76
N ASP A 80 -30.20 1.85 27.50
CA ASP A 80 -31.61 2.24 27.72
C ASP A 80 -32.13 1.86 29.11
N HIS A 81 -31.42 0.99 29.82
CA HIS A 81 -31.82 0.43 31.10
C HIS A 81 -30.60 0.30 32.01
N THR A 82 -30.11 1.45 32.49
CA THR A 82 -28.82 1.60 33.20
C THR A 82 -28.60 0.66 34.38
N ASP A 83 -29.67 0.17 35.02
CA ASP A 83 -29.62 -0.78 36.13
C ASP A 83 -29.60 -2.26 35.69
N ASN A 84 -29.45 -2.55 34.39
CA ASN A 84 -29.55 -3.89 33.83
C ASN A 84 -28.36 -4.17 32.91
N LEU A 85 -27.76 -5.33 33.11
CA LEU A 85 -26.69 -5.82 32.27
C LEU A 85 -27.25 -6.40 30.97
N CYS A 86 -26.50 -6.24 29.89
CA CYS A 86 -26.77 -6.91 28.63
C CYS A 86 -26.50 -8.41 28.81
N VAL A 87 -27.41 -9.24 28.35
CA VAL A 87 -27.28 -10.71 28.49
C VAL A 87 -27.58 -11.44 27.18
N LEU A 88 -28.00 -10.70 26.15
CA LEU A 88 -28.32 -11.22 24.83
C LEU A 88 -27.70 -10.30 23.77
N TYR A 89 -27.47 -10.85 22.58
CA TYR A 89 -27.06 -10.10 21.41
C TYR A 89 -28.15 -10.11 20.34
N CYS A 90 -28.53 -8.93 19.86
CA CYS A 90 -29.53 -8.80 18.80
C CYS A 90 -28.85 -8.79 17.43
N LYS A 91 -28.84 -9.93 16.73
CA LYS A 91 -28.27 -10.07 15.38
C LYS A 91 -28.94 -9.13 14.35
N SER A 92 -30.23 -8.83 14.52
CA SER A 92 -30.94 -7.91 13.62
C SER A 92 -30.49 -6.45 13.75
N CYS A 93 -29.91 -6.08 14.88
CA CYS A 93 -29.51 -4.69 15.18
C CYS A 93 -28.00 -4.54 15.40
N ASP A 94 -27.27 -5.64 15.46
CA ASP A 94 -25.82 -5.71 15.72
C ASP A 94 -25.42 -5.10 17.08
N THR A 95 -26.24 -5.29 18.12
CA THR A 95 -26.03 -4.69 19.45
C THR A 95 -26.32 -5.64 20.62
N PRO A 96 -25.56 -5.55 21.74
CA PRO A 96 -25.89 -6.25 22.98
C PRO A 96 -27.07 -5.57 23.69
N ILE A 97 -27.97 -6.37 24.27
CA ILE A 97 -29.22 -5.90 24.88
C ILE A 97 -29.51 -6.59 26.23
N CYS A 98 -30.25 -5.92 27.11
CA CYS A 98 -30.77 -6.54 28.34
C CYS A 98 -32.16 -7.17 28.11
N ILE A 99 -32.63 -7.94 29.09
CA ILE A 99 -33.96 -8.61 29.04
C ILE A 99 -35.11 -7.61 28.82
N LYS A 100 -35.00 -6.39 29.36
CA LYS A 100 -36.05 -5.35 29.19
C LYS A 100 -36.15 -4.83 27.76
N CYS A 101 -35.06 -4.86 26.99
CA CYS A 101 -35.06 -4.45 25.58
C CYS A 101 -35.81 -5.45 24.69
N VAL A 102 -35.83 -6.73 25.05
CA VAL A 102 -36.49 -7.81 24.28
C VAL A 102 -37.98 -7.53 24.07
N THR A 103 -38.67 -7.09 25.13
CA THR A 103 -40.12 -6.90 25.08
C THR A 103 -40.54 -5.53 24.55
N LYS A 104 -39.66 -4.51 24.67
CA LYS A 104 -39.96 -3.14 24.27
C LYS A 104 -39.54 -2.83 22.82
N THR A 105 -38.28 -3.07 22.49
CA THR A 105 -37.65 -2.53 21.27
C THR A 105 -37.15 -3.62 20.32
N HIS A 106 -36.92 -4.83 20.81
CA HIS A 106 -36.38 -5.96 20.02
C HIS A 106 -37.36 -7.14 19.90
N LYS A 107 -38.67 -6.87 20.02
CA LYS A 107 -39.70 -7.92 19.95
C LYS A 107 -39.73 -8.51 18.54
N GLY A 108 -39.40 -9.79 18.42
CA GLY A 108 -39.37 -10.51 17.14
C GLY A 108 -38.06 -10.34 16.35
N HIS A 109 -37.03 -9.71 16.93
CA HIS A 109 -35.70 -9.71 16.34
C HIS A 109 -34.98 -11.04 16.60
N ASN A 110 -33.93 -11.30 15.81
CA ASN A 110 -33.08 -12.47 16.01
C ASN A 110 -32.14 -12.22 17.19
N LEU A 111 -32.41 -12.87 18.32
CA LEU A 111 -31.69 -12.73 19.58
C LEU A 111 -30.96 -14.02 19.87
N VAL A 112 -29.70 -13.90 20.26
CA VAL A 112 -28.88 -15.02 20.67
C VAL A 112 -28.27 -14.76 22.03
N ASP A 113 -28.00 -15.84 22.75
CA ASP A 113 -27.20 -15.76 23.96
C ASP A 113 -25.71 -15.61 23.63
N GLU A 114 -24.94 -15.40 24.70
CA GLU A 114 -23.51 -15.19 24.62
C GLU A 114 -22.80 -16.40 24.01
N ASP A 115 -23.14 -17.62 24.43
CA ASP A 115 -22.50 -18.84 23.96
C ASP A 115 -22.70 -19.04 22.45
N GLU A 116 -23.93 -18.87 21.96
CA GLU A 116 -24.25 -18.99 20.53
C GLU A 116 -23.54 -17.90 19.69
N TYR A 117 -23.50 -16.64 20.16
CA TYR A 117 -22.78 -15.58 19.47
C TYR A 117 -21.27 -15.89 19.36
N ASN A 118 -20.70 -16.42 20.43
CA ASN A 118 -19.28 -16.71 20.54
C ASN A 118 -18.87 -17.90 19.67
N ASP A 119 -19.69 -18.94 19.60
CA ASP A 119 -19.48 -20.08 18.72
C ASP A 119 -19.49 -19.66 17.24
N GLU A 120 -20.44 -18.81 16.85
CA GLU A 120 -20.48 -18.27 15.48
C GLU A 120 -19.28 -17.39 15.16
N LEU A 121 -18.89 -16.51 16.09
CA LEU A 121 -17.73 -15.63 15.93
C LEU A 121 -16.44 -16.45 15.81
N ASN A 122 -16.27 -17.47 16.65
CA ASN A 122 -15.15 -18.39 16.60
C ASN A 122 -15.13 -19.20 15.29
N GLY A 123 -16.31 -19.60 14.81
CA GLY A 123 -16.49 -20.23 13.50
C GLY A 123 -15.97 -19.35 12.37
N LYS A 124 -16.39 -18.08 12.32
CA LYS A 124 -15.94 -17.08 11.33
C LYS A 124 -14.44 -16.81 11.41
N ILE A 125 -13.89 -16.70 12.62
CA ILE A 125 -12.45 -16.49 12.83
C ILE A 125 -11.64 -17.69 12.32
N LYS A 126 -12.12 -18.93 12.52
CA LYS A 126 -11.47 -20.13 12.01
C LYS A 126 -11.45 -20.16 10.48
N THR A 127 -12.56 -19.85 9.81
CA THR A 127 -12.62 -19.77 8.34
C THR A 127 -11.73 -18.67 7.79
N MET A 128 -11.69 -17.50 8.44
CA MET A 128 -10.78 -16.42 8.05
C MET A 128 -9.30 -16.82 8.17
N LYS A 129 -8.91 -17.48 9.27
CA LYS A 129 -7.54 -17.98 9.48
C LYS A 129 -7.14 -19.08 8.48
N LEU A 130 -8.07 -19.96 8.12
CA LEU A 130 -7.84 -20.98 7.09
C LEU A 130 -7.58 -20.33 5.72
N ASN A 131 -8.40 -19.34 5.33
CA ASN A 131 -8.20 -18.59 4.09
C ASN A 131 -6.89 -17.77 4.09
N GLU A 132 -6.49 -17.20 5.25
CA GLU A 132 -5.19 -16.55 5.40
C GLU A 132 -4.03 -17.53 5.23
N SER A 133 -4.15 -18.77 5.72
CA SER A 133 -3.11 -19.80 5.56
C SER A 133 -2.95 -20.27 4.11
N GLU A 134 -4.03 -20.32 3.33
CA GLU A 134 -4.00 -20.60 1.89
C GLU A 134 -3.40 -19.43 1.09
N GLN A 135 -3.61 -18.18 1.53
CA GLN A 135 -3.03 -16.98 0.91
C GLN A 135 -1.59 -16.67 1.36
N GLN A 136 -1.12 -17.28 2.46
CA GLN A 136 0.25 -17.13 3.00
C GLN A 136 1.28 -18.06 2.33
N GLN A 137 0.92 -18.81 1.29
CA GLN A 137 1.90 -19.54 0.51
C GLN A 137 2.77 -18.53 -0.25
N LYS A 138 3.90 -18.14 0.37
CA LYS A 138 4.87 -17.19 -0.19
C LYS A 138 5.16 -17.59 -1.64
N PRO A 139 4.93 -16.72 -2.63
CA PRO A 139 5.15 -17.07 -4.02
C PRO A 139 6.60 -17.51 -4.18
N THR A 140 6.80 -18.77 -4.56
CA THR A 140 8.14 -19.29 -4.76
C THR A 140 8.64 -18.75 -6.09
N ILE A 141 9.57 -17.78 -6.04
CA ILE A 141 10.17 -17.21 -7.24
C ILE A 141 10.99 -18.31 -7.92
N LYS A 142 10.57 -18.75 -9.10
CA LYS A 142 11.33 -19.68 -9.93
C LYS A 142 12.06 -18.89 -11.02
N VAL A 143 13.39 -19.03 -11.05
CA VAL A 143 14.19 -18.47 -12.14
C VAL A 143 13.96 -19.32 -13.38
N ILE A 144 13.32 -18.74 -14.40
CA ILE A 144 13.03 -19.43 -15.66
C ILE A 144 14.25 -19.39 -16.60
N ARG A 145 14.90 -18.22 -16.70
CA ARG A 145 16.08 -18.00 -17.55
C ARG A 145 17.02 -16.99 -16.91
N LYS A 146 18.31 -17.11 -17.24
CA LYS A 146 19.37 -16.18 -16.84
C LYS A 146 20.18 -15.80 -18.08
N TYR A 147 20.43 -14.50 -18.23
CA TYR A 147 21.22 -13.96 -19.33
C TYR A 147 22.40 -13.16 -18.76
N THR A 148 23.56 -13.32 -19.38
CA THR A 148 24.74 -12.49 -19.08
C THR A 148 24.77 -11.33 -20.06
N THR A 149 25.20 -10.16 -19.59
CA THR A 149 25.23 -8.94 -20.39
C THR A 149 26.41 -8.05 -20.03
N ASP A 150 26.82 -7.23 -20.99
CA ASP A 150 27.82 -6.17 -20.90
C ASP A 150 27.22 -4.80 -20.55
N PHE A 151 25.91 -4.71 -20.30
CA PHE A 151 25.29 -3.49 -19.78
C PHE A 151 25.99 -3.04 -18.51
N ARG A 152 26.41 -1.77 -18.47
CA ARG A 152 27.19 -1.22 -17.36
C ARG A 152 26.31 -0.97 -16.15
N GLN A 153 25.13 -0.40 -16.35
CA GLN A 153 24.15 -0.19 -15.28
C GLN A 153 22.73 -0.20 -15.84
N ILE A 154 22.01 -1.31 -15.63
CA ILE A 154 20.60 -1.42 -16.02
C ILE A 154 19.78 -0.50 -15.12
N TYR A 155 19.26 0.58 -15.71
CA TYR A 155 18.48 1.58 -14.99
C TYR A 155 16.98 1.32 -15.04
N ALA A 156 16.49 0.93 -16.22
CA ALA A 156 15.10 0.62 -16.46
C ALA A 156 14.98 -0.48 -17.52
N MET A 157 13.95 -1.31 -17.40
CA MET A 157 13.62 -2.33 -18.38
C MET A 157 12.11 -2.41 -18.59
N VAL A 158 11.70 -2.66 -19.82
CA VAL A 158 10.29 -2.87 -20.16
C VAL A 158 10.15 -4.03 -21.14
N SER A 159 9.27 -4.99 -20.84
CA SER A 159 8.96 -6.11 -21.73
C SER A 159 7.92 -5.71 -22.77
N CYS A 160 8.22 -5.94 -24.05
CA CYS A 160 7.21 -5.91 -25.11
C CYS A 160 6.55 -7.27 -25.33
N SER A 161 7.30 -8.34 -25.12
CA SER A 161 6.83 -9.73 -25.21
C SER A 161 7.77 -10.62 -24.42
N PHE A 162 7.51 -11.93 -24.40
CA PHE A 162 8.30 -12.91 -23.66
C PHE A 162 9.80 -12.87 -23.98
N ASP A 163 10.15 -12.65 -25.25
CA ASP A 163 11.54 -12.62 -25.73
C ASP A 163 11.97 -11.24 -26.24
N SER A 164 11.23 -10.15 -25.97
CA SER A 164 11.54 -8.81 -26.48
C SER A 164 11.47 -7.77 -25.36
N LEU A 165 12.57 -7.05 -25.16
CA LEU A 165 12.74 -6.09 -24.07
C LEU A 165 13.33 -4.79 -24.59
N TRP A 166 13.05 -3.70 -23.88
CA TRP A 166 13.82 -2.48 -23.91
C TRP A 166 14.62 -2.37 -22.62
N ILE A 167 15.88 -1.96 -22.74
CA ILE A 167 16.80 -1.83 -21.60
C ILE A 167 17.50 -0.47 -21.71
N SER A 168 17.46 0.32 -20.64
CA SER A 168 18.30 1.51 -20.50
C SER A 168 19.58 1.16 -19.75
N ASP A 169 20.70 1.54 -20.34
CA ASP A 169 22.02 1.52 -19.70
C ASP A 169 22.40 2.95 -19.31
N LEU A 170 22.45 3.21 -18.00
CA LEU A 170 22.65 4.55 -17.47
C LEU A 170 24.02 5.12 -17.84
N LEU A 171 25.08 4.33 -17.60
CA LEU A 171 26.45 4.81 -17.76
C LEU A 171 26.86 4.93 -19.22
N GLN A 172 26.21 4.15 -20.11
CA GLN A 172 26.40 4.29 -21.56
C GLN A 172 25.49 5.36 -22.18
N ASN A 173 24.48 5.87 -21.46
CA ASN A 173 23.45 6.79 -21.98
C ASN A 173 22.73 6.25 -23.23
N VAL A 174 22.43 4.96 -23.24
CA VAL A 174 21.74 4.31 -24.37
C VAL A 174 20.51 3.53 -23.93
N ILE A 175 19.57 3.42 -24.86
CA ILE A 175 18.46 2.49 -24.79
C ILE A 175 18.62 1.46 -25.91
N LYS A 176 18.58 0.17 -25.55
CA LYS A 176 18.66 -0.94 -26.51
C LYS A 176 17.33 -1.68 -26.56
N ASN A 177 16.80 -1.88 -27.77
CA ASN A 177 15.79 -2.92 -27.99
C ASN A 177 16.52 -4.24 -28.17
N VAL A 178 16.19 -5.22 -27.35
CA VAL A 178 16.83 -6.53 -27.38
C VAL A 178 15.83 -7.64 -27.63
N LYS A 179 16.32 -8.70 -28.27
CA LYS A 179 15.62 -9.97 -28.43
C LYS A 179 16.40 -11.07 -27.72
N LEU A 180 15.70 -11.83 -26.90
CA LEU A 180 16.26 -12.97 -26.18
C LEU A 180 16.19 -14.21 -27.08
N LYS A 181 17.31 -14.91 -27.29
CA LYS A 181 17.38 -16.12 -28.11
C LYS A 181 18.41 -17.08 -27.53
N ASN A 182 18.04 -18.34 -27.29
CA ASN A 182 18.97 -19.44 -26.94
C ASN A 182 20.10 -18.98 -26.00
N ASP A 183 19.70 -18.45 -24.84
CA ASP A 183 20.57 -17.93 -23.77
C ASP A 183 21.43 -16.68 -24.09
N ASN A 184 21.22 -16.07 -25.25
CA ASN A 184 21.91 -14.85 -25.67
C ASN A 184 20.95 -13.66 -25.81
N ILE A 185 21.51 -12.46 -25.66
CA ILE A 185 20.83 -11.18 -25.87
C ILE A 185 21.27 -10.63 -27.23
N GLN A 186 20.34 -10.53 -28.17
CA GLN A 186 20.58 -9.90 -29.47
C GLN A 186 20.10 -8.45 -29.43
N ILE A 187 20.98 -7.49 -29.66
CA ILE A 187 20.61 -6.08 -29.82
C ILE A 187 19.99 -5.88 -31.21
N ILE A 188 18.77 -5.33 -31.25
CA ILE A 188 18.01 -5.07 -32.48
C ILE A 188 18.17 -3.60 -32.91
N THR A 189 17.99 -2.67 -31.97
CA THR A 189 18.19 -1.24 -32.19
C THR A 189 18.77 -0.60 -30.93
N GLU A 190 19.46 0.53 -31.13
CA GLU A 190 20.08 1.33 -30.08
C GLU A 190 19.77 2.81 -30.33
N PHE A 191 19.56 3.54 -29.23
CA PHE A 191 19.28 4.97 -29.21
C PHE A 191 20.15 5.65 -28.17
N ASN A 192 20.85 6.72 -28.57
CA ASN A 192 21.68 7.54 -27.68
C ASN A 192 20.79 8.54 -26.94
N ILE A 193 20.19 8.09 -25.84
CA ILE A 193 19.30 8.90 -25.02
C ILE A 193 19.30 8.40 -23.58
N SER A 194 19.34 9.35 -22.64
CA SER A 194 19.15 9.11 -21.21
C SER A 194 17.71 9.46 -20.82
N VAL A 195 17.13 8.66 -19.93
CA VAL A 195 15.71 8.72 -19.58
C VAL A 195 15.51 8.61 -18.08
N TYR A 196 14.44 9.21 -17.56
CA TYR A 196 14.04 8.99 -16.17
C TYR A 196 13.19 7.75 -16.01
N ASP A 197 12.24 7.54 -16.90
CA ASP A 197 11.34 6.42 -16.87
C ASP A 197 10.89 6.03 -18.27
N MET A 198 10.42 4.80 -18.41
CA MET A 198 10.04 4.24 -19.69
C MET A 198 8.91 3.24 -19.55
N THR A 199 8.07 3.19 -20.57
CA THR A 199 6.95 2.27 -20.68
C THR A 199 6.67 1.98 -22.14
N THR A 200 5.88 0.95 -22.44
CA THR A 200 5.58 0.57 -23.83
C THR A 200 4.12 0.86 -24.19
N THR A 201 3.89 1.37 -25.40
CA THR A 201 2.56 1.46 -26.02
C THR A 201 2.57 0.79 -27.38
N ASN A 202 1.63 -0.11 -27.66
CA ASN A 202 1.37 -0.66 -29.01
C ASN A 202 2.63 -0.85 -29.87
N ASN A 203 3.64 -1.56 -29.32
CA ASN A 203 4.97 -1.85 -29.88
C ASN A 203 6.05 -0.75 -29.85
N ASN A 204 5.75 0.50 -29.54
CA ASN A 204 6.74 1.56 -29.36
C ASN A 204 7.12 1.73 -27.88
N LEU A 205 8.26 2.37 -27.65
CA LEU A 205 8.69 2.76 -26.31
C LEU A 205 8.37 4.24 -26.09
N LEU A 206 7.61 4.55 -25.04
CA LEU A 206 7.45 5.89 -24.51
C LEU A 206 8.49 6.12 -23.42
N VAL A 207 9.12 7.29 -23.45
CA VAL A 207 10.16 7.65 -22.48
C VAL A 207 9.98 9.07 -21.98
N SER A 208 10.25 9.27 -20.69
CA SER A 208 10.44 10.58 -20.08
C SER A 208 11.93 10.94 -20.10
N VAL A 209 12.22 12.22 -20.37
CA VAL A 209 13.59 12.72 -20.60
C VAL A 209 13.81 13.97 -19.76
N SER A 210 15.07 14.20 -19.36
CA SER A 210 15.49 15.34 -18.54
C SER A 210 14.91 16.67 -19.02
N ASP A 211 14.21 17.35 -18.11
CA ASP A 211 13.61 18.68 -18.30
C ASP A 211 12.66 18.82 -19.52
N GLU A 212 12.18 17.70 -20.07
CA GLU A 212 11.23 17.74 -21.18
C GLU A 212 9.78 17.64 -20.70
N SER A 213 8.96 18.54 -21.22
CA SER A 213 7.51 18.59 -20.97
C SER A 213 6.71 17.60 -21.80
N ARG A 214 7.33 16.96 -22.79
CA ARG A 214 6.69 15.96 -23.65
C ARG A 214 7.42 14.64 -23.56
N LEU A 215 6.67 13.54 -23.55
CA LEU A 215 7.27 12.22 -23.71
C LEU A 215 7.81 12.06 -25.14
N LYS A 216 8.86 11.27 -25.29
CA LYS A 216 9.35 10.84 -26.62
C LYS A 216 8.87 9.44 -26.95
N ILE A 217 8.72 9.19 -28.24
CA ILE A 217 8.39 7.89 -28.82
C ILE A 217 9.63 7.37 -29.55
N LEU A 218 10.15 6.24 -29.08
CA LEU A 218 11.17 5.44 -29.75
C LEU A 218 10.45 4.34 -30.54
N LYS A 219 10.51 4.43 -31.87
CA LYS A 219 9.78 3.52 -32.74
C LYS A 219 10.50 2.19 -32.89
N LYS A 220 9.83 1.08 -32.53
CA LYS A 220 10.41 -0.27 -32.67
C LYS A 220 10.67 -0.60 -34.14
N GLY A 221 11.83 -1.21 -34.42
CA GLY A 221 12.23 -1.57 -35.78
C GLY A 221 12.71 -0.40 -36.64
N SER A 222 12.78 0.82 -36.09
CA SER A 222 13.45 1.96 -36.73
C SER A 222 14.44 2.60 -35.76
N ARG A 223 15.23 3.56 -36.24
CA ARG A 223 16.13 4.39 -35.40
C ARG A 223 15.58 5.81 -35.20
N GLN A 224 14.27 5.99 -35.37
CA GLN A 224 13.62 7.29 -35.28
C GLN A 224 13.11 7.56 -33.86
N ILE A 225 13.39 8.78 -33.39
CA ILE A 225 12.81 9.37 -32.20
C ILE A 225 11.84 10.46 -32.65
N SER A 226 10.64 10.45 -32.08
CA SER A 226 9.62 11.47 -32.36
C SER A 226 9.01 12.00 -31.06
N GLN A 227 8.50 13.22 -31.09
CA GLN A 227 7.76 13.76 -29.96
C GLN A 227 6.36 13.15 -29.90
N SER A 228 5.88 12.87 -28.69
CA SER A 228 4.49 12.49 -28.47
C SER A 228 3.58 13.72 -28.36
N ASN A 229 2.28 13.44 -28.38
CA ASN A 229 1.21 14.33 -27.98
C ASN A 229 1.04 14.44 -26.45
N TYR A 230 1.69 13.59 -25.66
CA TYR A 230 1.61 13.61 -24.20
C TYR A 230 2.43 14.77 -23.63
N ASN A 231 1.76 15.86 -23.28
CA ASN A 231 2.37 17.12 -22.89
C ASN A 231 1.92 17.57 -21.50
N VAL A 232 2.87 17.87 -20.62
CA VAL A 232 2.64 18.29 -19.23
C VAL A 232 3.05 19.74 -18.94
N GLN A 233 3.23 20.58 -19.97
CA GLN A 233 3.56 22.00 -19.76
C GLN A 233 2.66 22.68 -18.71
N PRO A 234 3.24 23.54 -17.84
CA PRO A 234 4.63 24.02 -17.82
C PRO A 234 5.62 23.11 -17.07
N LEU A 235 5.24 21.87 -16.73
CA LEU A 235 6.05 20.92 -15.99
C LEU A 235 6.98 20.11 -16.91
N CYS A 236 7.86 19.30 -16.30
CA CYS A 236 8.61 18.26 -16.98
C CYS A 236 8.12 16.87 -16.58
N THR A 237 8.26 15.92 -17.51
CA THR A 237 7.94 14.50 -17.31
C THR A 237 9.00 13.85 -16.42
N TRP A 238 8.56 12.92 -15.56
CA TRP A 238 9.43 12.25 -14.60
C TRP A 238 9.15 10.74 -14.60
N GLY A 239 8.07 10.29 -13.93
CA GLY A 239 7.58 8.91 -14.02
C GLY A 239 6.62 8.71 -15.19
N VAL A 240 6.57 7.51 -15.76
CA VAL A 240 5.63 7.18 -16.84
C VAL A 240 5.14 5.75 -16.77
N HIS A 241 3.84 5.55 -16.97
CA HIS A 241 3.23 4.22 -17.02
C HIS A 241 2.08 4.19 -18.03
N VAL A 242 1.86 3.02 -18.64
CA VAL A 242 0.71 2.76 -19.49
C VAL A 242 -0.15 1.73 -18.76
N THR A 243 -1.38 2.11 -18.44
CA THR A 243 -2.32 1.20 -17.79
C THR A 243 -2.85 0.16 -18.77
N ARG A 244 -3.49 -0.89 -18.23
CA ARG A 244 -4.10 -1.95 -19.05
C ARG A 244 -5.22 -1.44 -19.96
N ASP A 245 -5.93 -0.39 -19.56
CA ASP A 245 -6.93 0.33 -20.36
C ASP A 245 -6.32 1.47 -21.18
N GLN A 246 -4.99 1.42 -21.41
CA GLN A 246 -4.25 2.27 -22.33
C GLN A 246 -4.19 3.76 -21.97
N LYS A 247 -4.50 4.11 -20.71
CA LYS A 247 -4.27 5.46 -20.21
C LYS A 247 -2.78 5.67 -19.95
N ILE A 248 -2.32 6.89 -20.19
CA ILE A 248 -0.95 7.28 -19.94
C ILE A 248 -0.91 8.02 -18.61
N ILE A 249 -0.20 7.45 -17.64
CA ILE A 249 -0.02 8.05 -16.31
C ILE A 249 1.38 8.65 -16.27
N ILE A 250 1.46 9.95 -16.01
CA ILE A 250 2.70 10.71 -16.02
C ILE A 250 2.90 11.36 -14.65
N GLY A 251 4.01 11.06 -14.01
CA GLY A 251 4.52 11.84 -12.89
C GLY A 251 5.19 13.09 -13.45
N ALA A 252 4.76 14.25 -13.00
CA ALA A 252 5.25 15.53 -13.48
C ALA A 252 5.75 16.40 -12.33
N LYS A 253 6.79 17.19 -12.60
CA LYS A 253 7.37 18.13 -11.63
C LYS A 253 7.80 19.42 -12.29
N THR A 254 7.98 20.48 -11.52
CA THR A 254 8.57 21.72 -12.04
C THR A 254 10.00 21.48 -12.55
N PRO A 255 10.39 22.07 -13.71
CA PRO A 255 11.76 21.96 -14.23
C PRO A 255 12.78 22.48 -13.22
N ARG A 256 13.92 21.79 -13.09
CA ARG A 256 15.01 22.14 -12.15
C ARG A 256 14.60 22.30 -10.68
N SER A 257 13.40 21.87 -10.30
CA SER A 257 12.97 21.94 -8.91
C SER A 257 13.63 20.82 -8.11
N GLY A 258 14.09 21.17 -6.91
CA GLY A 258 14.52 20.22 -5.89
C GLY A 258 13.31 19.60 -5.17
N TYR A 259 13.59 18.79 -4.17
CA TYR A 259 12.57 18.17 -3.32
C TYR A 259 11.71 19.25 -2.64
N ARG A 260 10.38 19.06 -2.64
CA ARG A 260 9.40 19.92 -1.95
C ARG A 260 9.32 21.37 -2.42
N THR A 261 9.82 21.68 -3.62
CA THR A 261 9.73 23.03 -4.22
C THR A 261 9.10 22.94 -5.61
N GLY A 262 8.15 23.83 -5.92
CA GLY A 262 7.38 23.80 -7.17
C GLY A 262 6.16 22.88 -7.12
N SER A 263 5.49 22.71 -8.26
CA SER A 263 4.33 21.82 -8.42
C SER A 263 4.77 20.41 -8.77
N GLN A 264 4.25 19.41 -8.05
CA GLN A 264 4.43 18.00 -8.37
C GLN A 264 3.09 17.27 -8.34
N LEU A 265 2.78 16.59 -9.43
CA LEU A 265 1.52 15.87 -9.56
C LEU A 265 1.63 14.66 -10.46
N VAL A 266 0.59 13.84 -10.43
CA VAL A 266 0.35 12.80 -11.43
C VAL A 266 -0.75 13.26 -12.36
N ILE A 267 -0.57 13.02 -13.65
CA ILE A 267 -1.54 13.32 -14.70
C ILE A 267 -1.91 12.01 -15.39
N ALA A 268 -3.20 11.70 -15.45
CA ALA A 268 -3.74 10.65 -16.31
C ALA A 268 -4.21 11.27 -17.62
N MET A 269 -3.79 10.69 -18.75
CA MET A 269 -4.18 11.09 -20.09
C MET A 269 -4.79 9.91 -20.86
N ASP A 270 -5.62 10.19 -21.85
CA ASP A 270 -6.05 9.19 -22.84
C ASP A 270 -4.94 8.93 -23.88
N GLU A 271 -5.15 7.96 -24.78
CA GLU A 271 -4.20 7.64 -25.86
C GLU A 271 -3.93 8.83 -26.80
N LYS A 272 -4.85 9.80 -26.89
CA LYS A 272 -4.75 11.01 -27.72
C LYS A 272 -4.02 12.16 -27.00
N GLY A 273 -3.63 11.98 -25.74
CA GLY A 273 -2.95 12.99 -24.94
C GLY A 273 -3.87 14.02 -24.30
N ASN A 274 -5.18 13.76 -24.26
CA ASN A 274 -6.12 14.61 -23.53
C ASN A 274 -6.03 14.30 -22.04
N ASN A 275 -5.98 15.34 -21.21
CA ASN A 275 -5.97 15.20 -19.76
C ASN A 275 -7.32 14.65 -19.27
N LEU A 276 -7.27 13.52 -18.58
CA LEU A 276 -8.43 12.90 -17.93
C LEU A 276 -8.54 13.33 -16.48
N GLN A 277 -7.43 13.28 -15.75
CA GLN A 277 -7.40 13.58 -14.32
C GLN A 277 -6.02 14.06 -13.87
N LYS A 278 -6.01 14.90 -12.82
CA LYS A 278 -4.80 15.36 -12.14
C LYS A 278 -4.89 15.03 -10.66
N PHE A 279 -3.80 14.51 -10.12
CA PHE A 279 -3.66 14.15 -8.72
C PHE A 279 -2.53 15.00 -8.15
N GLU A 280 -2.86 16.06 -7.42
CA GLU A 280 -1.86 16.97 -6.85
C GLU A 280 -2.04 17.10 -5.34
N HIS A 281 -3.28 17.31 -4.89
CA HIS A 281 -3.62 17.54 -3.49
C HIS A 281 -4.61 16.49 -2.97
N ASP A 282 -4.51 16.19 -1.68
CA ASP A 282 -5.55 15.46 -0.95
C ASP A 282 -6.75 16.36 -0.61
N ASN A 283 -7.76 15.78 0.02
CA ASN A 283 -8.98 16.49 0.42
C ASN A 283 -8.74 17.63 1.44
N ASN A 284 -7.57 17.66 2.09
CA ASN A 284 -7.17 18.72 3.01
C ASN A 284 -6.25 19.75 2.34
N ASN A 285 -6.19 19.75 1.01
CA ASN A 285 -5.32 20.60 0.20
C ASN A 285 -3.81 20.40 0.49
N LYS A 286 -3.41 19.22 0.94
CA LYS A 286 -2.00 18.87 1.14
C LYS A 286 -1.48 18.13 -0.09
N LEU A 287 -0.27 18.48 -0.53
CA LEU A 287 0.40 17.80 -1.64
C LEU A 287 0.47 16.29 -1.41
N LEU A 288 0.01 15.54 -2.41
CA LEU A 288 0.03 14.08 -2.43
C LEU A 288 1.46 13.57 -2.57
N PHE A 289 2.32 14.29 -3.29
CA PHE A 289 3.64 13.83 -3.72
C PHE A 289 4.73 14.85 -3.40
N THR A 290 5.93 14.35 -3.13
CA THR A 290 7.16 15.15 -3.11
C THR A 290 7.86 15.09 -4.46
N LEU A 291 8.06 13.90 -5.03
CA LEU A 291 8.59 13.66 -6.37
C LEU A 291 8.06 12.32 -6.92
N PRO A 292 7.08 12.33 -7.83
CA PRO A 292 6.41 11.11 -8.31
C PRO A 292 7.28 10.33 -9.30
N PHE A 293 8.18 9.47 -8.81
CA PHE A 293 9.29 8.87 -9.55
C PHE A 293 8.93 7.70 -10.44
N ARG A 294 8.48 6.58 -9.87
CA ARG A 294 8.10 5.38 -10.63
C ARG A 294 6.62 5.14 -10.49
N ILE A 295 5.97 4.77 -11.57
CA ILE A 295 4.53 4.57 -11.59
C ILE A 295 4.24 3.18 -12.15
N THR A 296 3.29 2.49 -11.52
CA THR A 296 2.69 1.27 -12.05
C THR A 296 1.22 1.24 -11.69
N SER A 297 0.47 0.32 -12.27
CA SER A 297 -0.95 0.16 -11.97
C SER A 297 -1.32 -1.31 -11.82
N THR A 298 -2.35 -1.56 -11.01
CA THR A 298 -2.94 -2.89 -10.86
C THR A 298 -4.09 -3.09 -11.84
N SER A 299 -4.51 -4.34 -12.03
CA SER A 299 -5.60 -4.70 -12.95
C SER A 299 -6.94 -4.03 -12.63
N ASN A 300 -7.15 -3.64 -11.37
CA ASN A 300 -8.31 -2.88 -10.90
C ASN A 300 -8.17 -1.35 -11.07
N GLY A 301 -7.12 -0.87 -11.74
CA GLY A 301 -6.91 0.54 -12.04
C GLY A 301 -6.33 1.40 -10.90
N ASN A 302 -5.94 0.81 -9.77
CA ASN A 302 -5.24 1.57 -8.73
C ASN A 302 -3.84 1.96 -9.22
N ILE A 303 -3.42 3.18 -8.91
CA ILE A 303 -2.12 3.72 -9.28
C ILE A 303 -1.17 3.53 -8.10
N TRP A 304 -0.07 2.85 -8.35
CA TRP A 304 1.02 2.66 -7.40
C TRP A 304 2.18 3.52 -7.82
N MET A 305 2.70 4.31 -6.88
CA MET A 305 3.78 5.22 -7.19
C MET A 305 4.84 5.22 -6.10
N VAL A 306 6.11 5.18 -6.51
CA VAL A 306 7.24 5.54 -5.67
C VAL A 306 7.37 7.05 -5.64
N ASP A 307 7.08 7.64 -4.48
CA ASP A 307 7.26 9.06 -4.18
C ASP A 307 8.60 9.26 -3.46
N MET A 308 9.54 9.95 -4.12
CA MET A 308 10.88 10.21 -3.59
C MET A 308 10.84 11.43 -2.66
N LEU A 309 11.27 11.24 -1.41
CA LEU A 309 11.13 12.25 -0.37
C LEU A 309 12.36 13.13 -0.22
N ASN A 310 13.54 12.63 -0.58
CA ASN A 310 14.81 13.35 -0.54
C ASN A 310 15.91 12.72 -1.44
N GLU A 311 17.05 13.41 -1.54
CA GLU A 311 18.23 13.00 -2.32
C GLU A 311 18.89 11.73 -1.79
N ASP A 312 18.76 11.45 -0.49
CA ASP A 312 19.37 10.27 0.17
C ASP A 312 18.74 8.93 -0.26
N GLY A 313 17.80 8.94 -1.21
CA GLY A 313 17.12 7.75 -1.68
C GLY A 313 15.95 7.29 -0.80
N ARG A 314 15.53 8.07 0.20
CA ARG A 314 14.31 7.76 0.96
C ARG A 314 13.09 8.04 0.10
N GLY A 315 12.24 7.04 -0.03
CA GLY A 315 10.96 7.14 -0.72
C GLY A 315 9.86 6.43 0.06
N ARG A 316 8.62 6.64 -0.40
CA ARG A 316 7.44 5.91 0.04
C ARG A 316 6.67 5.42 -1.18
N VAL A 317 5.85 4.39 -1.01
CA VAL A 317 4.89 3.99 -2.03
C VAL A 317 3.54 4.58 -1.68
N VAL A 318 2.97 5.38 -2.58
CA VAL A 318 1.61 5.90 -2.47
C VAL A 318 0.71 5.10 -3.40
N VAL A 319 -0.40 4.59 -2.88
CA VAL A 319 -1.42 3.87 -3.64
C VAL A 319 -2.66 4.74 -3.73
N LEU A 320 -3.04 5.11 -4.94
CA LEU A 320 -4.24 5.87 -5.22
C LEU A 320 -5.32 4.97 -5.80
N GLY A 321 -6.56 5.20 -5.38
CA GLY A 321 -7.73 4.69 -6.08
C GLY A 321 -7.95 5.44 -7.38
N GLN A 322 -8.83 4.91 -8.24
CA GLN A 322 -9.18 5.55 -9.51
C GLN A 322 -9.75 6.96 -9.33
N ALA A 323 -10.45 7.22 -8.21
CA ALA A 323 -10.97 8.54 -7.89
C ALA A 323 -9.89 9.53 -7.38
N GLY A 324 -8.65 9.07 -7.19
CA GLY A 324 -7.54 9.88 -6.69
C GLY A 324 -7.40 9.92 -5.17
N ASN A 325 -8.30 9.26 -4.44
CA ASN A 325 -8.18 9.10 -3.00
C ASN A 325 -6.98 8.20 -2.66
N ILE A 326 -6.26 8.55 -1.60
CA ILE A 326 -5.20 7.69 -1.05
C ILE A 326 -5.86 6.44 -0.47
N ILE A 327 -5.48 5.27 -0.98
CA ILE A 327 -5.85 3.97 -0.42
C ILE A 327 -4.85 3.58 0.66
N HIS A 328 -3.55 3.74 0.36
CA HIS A 328 -2.49 3.31 1.27
C HIS A 328 -1.20 4.10 1.04
N ILE A 329 -0.38 4.21 2.09
CA ILE A 329 0.98 4.74 2.02
C ILE A 329 1.90 3.75 2.73
N TYR A 330 2.89 3.24 2.01
CA TYR A 330 3.93 2.38 2.55
C TYR A 330 5.25 3.16 2.65
N ASN A 331 5.75 3.37 3.87
CA ASN A 331 6.96 4.17 4.11
C ASN A 331 8.26 3.35 4.18
N GLY A 332 8.22 2.07 3.76
CA GLY A 332 9.36 1.15 3.92
C GLY A 332 9.29 0.30 5.18
N HIS A 333 10.24 -0.63 5.34
CA HIS A 333 10.32 -1.54 6.48
C HIS A 333 10.98 -0.83 7.68
N PRO A 334 10.43 -0.91 8.91
CA PRO A 334 10.97 -0.19 10.09
C PRO A 334 12.39 -0.60 10.50
N GLU A 335 12.85 -1.79 10.09
CA GLU A 335 14.11 -2.40 10.57
C GLU A 335 15.33 -2.23 9.65
N VAL A 336 15.28 -1.43 8.58
CA VAL A 336 16.49 -1.15 7.80
C VAL A 336 17.31 -0.06 8.51
N LYS A 337 17.90 -0.42 9.64
CA LYS A 337 18.93 0.38 10.33
C LYS A 337 20.34 0.10 9.82
N ASP A 338 20.54 -0.92 9.00
CA ASP A 338 21.84 -1.24 8.43
C ASP A 338 21.81 -1.19 6.90
N HIS A 339 22.86 -0.57 6.39
CA HIS A 339 23.07 -0.10 5.03
C HIS A 339 22.73 -1.12 3.92
N LEU A 340 21.83 -0.72 3.03
CA LEU A 340 22.00 -0.91 1.59
C LEU A 340 21.80 0.45 0.93
N ILE A 341 22.82 1.31 1.10
CA ILE A 341 23.03 2.43 0.20
C ILE A 341 23.35 1.77 -1.15
N LEU A 342 22.36 1.69 -2.05
CA LEU A 342 22.65 1.62 -3.47
C LEU A 342 23.21 3.00 -3.84
N GLN A 343 24.50 3.15 -3.57
CA GLN A 343 25.28 4.32 -3.94
C GLN A 343 25.40 4.25 -5.47
N VAL A 344 24.53 5.00 -6.13
CA VAL A 344 24.67 5.33 -7.54
C VAL A 344 25.87 6.28 -7.60
N TYR A 345 27.03 5.73 -7.98
CA TYR A 345 28.20 6.53 -8.37
C TYR A 345 28.10 6.91 -9.84
#